data_AF-A0AA41KDS7-F1
#
_entry.id   AF-A0AA41KDS7-F1
#
_cell.length_a   1.000
_cell.length_b   1.000
_cell.length_c   1.000
_cell.angle_alpha   90.00
_cell.angle_beta   90.00
_cell.angle_gamma   90.00
#
_symmetry.space_group_name_H-M   'P 1'
#
loop_
_entity.id
_entity.type
_entity.pdbx_description
1 polymer ?
#
loop_
_entity_poly.entity_id
_entity_poly.type
_entity_poly.pdbx_seq_one_letter_code
_entity_poly.pdbx_strand_id
1 'polypeptide(L)'
;MTDDASAHAREEDVADSYDDLLATLDMLETEALRKVESGRVYDAENERVRIKWIRIAKDVVAEKRKVMADRDLQELTERIEQLEERADGDVVGPSGVSS
;
A
#
# COMPACT_ATOMS: atom_id res chain seq x y z
N MET A 1 2.11 19.13 24.88
CA MET A 1 2.83 19.11 23.59
C MET A 1 3.58 17.78 23.49
N THR A 2 2.85 16.68 23.27
CA THR A 2 3.45 15.33 23.20
C THR A 2 2.74 14.39 22.22
N ASP A 3 1.63 14.82 21.60
CA ASP A 3 0.87 13.95 20.68
C ASP A 3 1.56 13.77 19.31
N ASP A 4 2.21 14.81 18.81
CA ASP A 4 2.82 14.88 17.47
C ASP A 4 3.86 13.78 17.20
N ALA A 5 4.82 13.59 18.10
CA ALA A 5 5.86 12.56 17.96
C ALA A 5 5.31 11.12 17.99
N SER A 6 4.11 10.91 18.54
CA SER A 6 3.49 9.58 18.66
C SER A 6 2.52 9.27 17.52
N ALA A 7 2.11 10.27 16.73
CA ALA A 7 1.39 10.08 15.48
C ALA A 7 2.37 9.63 14.39
N HIS A 8 3.48 10.34 14.22
CA HIS A 8 4.47 10.04 13.19
C HIS A 8 5.09 8.64 13.32
N ALA A 9 5.38 8.19 14.55
CA ALA A 9 5.88 6.84 14.79
C ALA A 9 4.87 5.73 14.43
N ARG A 10 3.55 5.98 14.59
CA ARG A 10 2.52 5.01 14.20
C ARG A 10 2.33 4.96 12.68
N GLU A 11 2.53 6.07 11.98
CA GLU A 11 2.42 6.15 10.53
C GLU A 11 3.57 5.43 9.84
N GLU A 12 4.81 5.62 10.32
CA GLU A 12 5.99 4.87 9.86
C GLU A 12 5.80 3.35 10.04
N ASP A 13 5.31 2.92 11.21
CA ASP A 13 5.01 1.50 11.48
C ASP A 13 3.96 0.93 10.51
N VAL A 14 2.98 1.74 10.07
CA VAL A 14 1.95 1.33 9.11
C VAL A 14 2.48 1.32 7.67
N ALA A 15 3.32 2.28 7.29
CA ALA A 15 3.97 2.30 5.98
C ALA A 15 4.89 1.07 5.78
N ASP A 16 5.73 0.77 6.77
CA ASP A 16 6.56 -0.44 6.79
C ASP A 16 5.70 -1.71 6.71
N SER A 17 4.55 -1.72 7.39
CA SER A 17 3.57 -2.81 7.30
C SER A 17 3.00 -3.00 5.90
N TYR A 18 2.77 -1.94 5.13
CA TYR A 18 2.33 -2.06 3.74
C TYR A 18 3.42 -2.59 2.82
N ASP A 19 4.67 -2.15 2.98
CA ASP A 19 5.78 -2.62 2.17
C ASP A 19 6.10 -4.11 2.42
N ASP A 20 6.04 -4.57 3.67
CA ASP A 20 6.15 -5.99 4.04
C ASP A 20 5.02 -6.83 3.43
N LEU A 21 3.80 -6.29 3.44
CA LEU A 21 2.64 -6.94 2.83
C LEU A 21 2.78 -7.02 1.31
N LEU A 22 3.23 -5.95 0.65
CA LEU A 22 3.50 -5.94 -0.79
C LEU A 22 4.59 -6.95 -1.17
N ALA A 23 5.67 -7.05 -0.38
CA ALA A 23 6.71 -8.05 -0.60
C ALA A 23 6.17 -9.49 -0.48
N THR A 24 5.26 -9.73 0.47
CA THR A 24 4.58 -11.02 0.61
C THR A 24 3.70 -11.32 -0.61
N LEU A 25 2.93 -10.34 -1.09
CA LEU A 25 2.07 -10.49 -2.26
C LEU A 25 2.89 -10.75 -3.54
N ASP A 26 4.05 -10.12 -3.69
CA ASP A 26 4.97 -10.34 -4.81
C ASP A 26 5.53 -11.76 -4.85
N MET A 27 5.91 -12.28 -3.69
CA MET A 27 6.33 -13.67 -3.54
C MET A 27 5.20 -14.64 -3.91
N LEU A 28 3.96 -14.38 -3.46
CA LEU A 28 2.80 -15.21 -3.78
C LEU A 28 2.43 -15.16 -5.27
N GLU A 29 2.48 -13.98 -5.88
CA GLU A 29 2.26 -13.79 -7.32
C GLU A 29 3.27 -14.61 -8.12
N THR A 30 4.55 -14.49 -7.77
CA THR A 30 5.65 -15.21 -8.42
C THR A 30 5.46 -16.72 -8.35
N GLU A 31 5.17 -17.27 -7.17
CA GLU A 31 4.97 -18.72 -7.02
C GLU A 31 3.69 -19.20 -7.72
N ALA A 32 2.61 -18.43 -7.68
CA ALA A 32 1.38 -18.78 -8.39
C ALA A 32 1.61 -18.85 -9.91
N LEU A 33 2.31 -17.86 -10.49
CA LEU A 33 2.67 -17.85 -11.90
C LEU A 33 3.58 -19.04 -12.27
N ARG A 34 4.58 -19.33 -11.45
CA ARG A 34 5.45 -20.52 -11.62
C ARG A 34 4.63 -21.82 -11.66
N LYS A 35 3.64 -21.95 -10.79
CA LYS A 35 2.76 -23.13 -10.75
C LYS A 35 1.86 -23.22 -11.98
N VAL A 36 1.34 -22.09 -12.47
CA VAL A 36 0.58 -22.03 -13.72
C VAL A 36 1.40 -22.51 -14.93
N GLU A 37 2.69 -22.20 -14.95
CA GLU A 37 3.60 -22.66 -15.99
C GLU A 37 3.94 -24.14 -15.87
N SER A 38 4.33 -24.59 -14.67
CA SER A 38 4.68 -26.00 -14.43
C SER A 38 3.52 -26.97 -14.65
N GLY A 39 2.28 -26.52 -14.46
CA GLY A 39 1.07 -27.34 -14.63
C GLY A 39 0.65 -27.54 -16.09
N ARG A 40 1.36 -26.96 -17.08
CA ARG A 40 1.07 -27.13 -18.51
C ARG A 40 1.49 -28.53 -19.00
N VAL A 41 0.72 -29.54 -18.60
CA VAL A 41 0.90 -30.93 -19.01
C VAL A 41 -0.43 -31.44 -19.55
N TYR A 42 -0.40 -32.31 -20.59
CA TYR A 42 -1.61 -32.90 -21.19
C TYR A 42 -2.22 -33.96 -20.26
N ASP A 43 -2.62 -33.52 -19.08
CA ASP A 43 -3.22 -34.31 -18.02
C ASP A 43 -4.34 -33.49 -17.34
N ALA A 44 -5.51 -34.12 -17.19
CA ALA A 44 -6.72 -33.42 -16.74
C ALA A 44 -6.64 -32.99 -15.27
N GLU A 45 -5.88 -33.69 -14.43
CA GLU A 45 -5.69 -33.32 -13.04
C GLU A 45 -4.76 -32.11 -12.91
N ASN A 46 -3.66 -32.12 -13.66
CA ASN A 46 -2.75 -30.98 -13.76
C ASN A 46 -3.45 -29.72 -14.28
N GLU A 47 -4.32 -29.83 -15.29
CA GLU A 47 -5.06 -28.66 -15.78
C GLU A 47 -6.06 -28.11 -14.75
N ARG A 48 -6.70 -28.98 -13.95
CA ARG A 48 -7.56 -28.53 -12.84
C ARG A 48 -6.76 -27.78 -11.77
N VAL A 49 -5.58 -28.27 -11.41
CA VAL A 49 -4.69 -27.60 -10.46
C VAL A 49 -4.20 -26.27 -11.04
N ARG A 50 -3.87 -26.23 -12.33
CA ARG A 50 -3.47 -25.01 -13.05
C ARG A 50 -4.54 -23.92 -13.00
N ILE A 51 -5.80 -24.26 -13.23
CA ILE A 51 -6.92 -23.30 -13.12
C ILE A 51 -7.01 -22.68 -11.72
N LYS A 52 -6.74 -23.45 -10.66
CA LYS A 52 -6.71 -22.92 -9.28
C LYS A 52 -5.59 -21.91 -9.11
N TRP A 53 -4.39 -22.19 -9.62
CA TRP A 53 -3.26 -21.25 -9.56
C TRP A 53 -3.50 -19.99 -10.39
N ILE A 54 -4.18 -20.09 -11.55
CA ILE A 54 -4.60 -18.91 -12.32
C ILE A 54 -5.54 -18.03 -11.49
N ARG A 55 -6.49 -18.64 -10.76
CA ARG A 55 -7.41 -17.91 -9.88
C ARG A 55 -6.65 -17.23 -8.73
N ILE A 56 -5.76 -17.96 -8.07
CA ILE A 56 -4.91 -17.42 -6.99
C ILE A 56 -4.09 -16.23 -7.52
N ALA A 57 -3.44 -16.35 -8.68
CA ALA A 57 -2.67 -15.27 -9.27
C ALA A 57 -3.54 -14.02 -9.52
N LYS A 58 -4.76 -14.20 -10.04
CA LYS A 58 -5.72 -13.10 -10.22
C LYS A 58 -6.05 -12.44 -8.88
N ASP A 59 -6.31 -13.23 -7.84
CA ASP A 59 -6.72 -12.73 -6.53
C ASP A 59 -5.55 -11.99 -5.85
N VAL A 60 -4.32 -12.49 -5.95
CA VAL A 60 -3.11 -11.82 -5.45
C VAL A 60 -2.89 -10.48 -6.15
N VAL A 61 -3.01 -10.41 -7.48
CA VAL A 61 -2.89 -9.16 -8.24
C VAL A 61 -3.97 -8.15 -7.84
N ALA A 62 -5.19 -8.62 -7.60
CA ALA A 62 -6.27 -7.76 -7.14
C ALA A 62 -5.99 -7.18 -5.75
N GLU A 63 -5.47 -8.00 -4.84
CA GLU A 63 -5.13 -7.56 -3.48
C GLU A 63 -3.95 -6.60 -3.46
N LYS A 64 -2.90 -6.89 -4.24
CA LYS A 64 -1.74 -5.99 -4.40
C LYS A 64 -2.17 -4.59 -4.85
N ARG A 65 -3.14 -4.50 -5.76
CA ARG A 65 -3.70 -3.20 -6.19
C ARG A 65 -4.41 -2.44 -5.08
N LYS A 66 -5.09 -3.13 -4.16
CA LYS A 66 -5.74 -2.48 -3.01
C LYS A 66 -4.69 -1.96 -2.04
N VAL A 67 -3.72 -2.81 -1.67
CA VAL A 67 -2.65 -2.44 -0.74
C VAL A 67 -1.85 -1.25 -1.27
N MET A 68 -1.52 -1.22 -2.57
CA MET A 68 -0.88 -0.05 -3.18
C MET A 68 -1.77 1.20 -3.09
N ALA A 69 -3.07 1.08 -3.38
CA ALA A 69 -3.98 2.21 -3.28
C ALA A 69 -4.15 2.71 -1.83
N ASP A 70 -4.17 1.81 -0.85
CA ASP A 70 -4.26 2.15 0.56
C ASP A 70 -2.98 2.86 1.05
N ARG A 71 -1.81 2.40 0.60
CA ARG A 71 -0.52 3.06 0.84
C ARG A 71 -0.48 4.46 0.22
N ASP A 72 -0.85 4.57 -1.06
CA ASP A 72 -0.92 5.85 -1.77
C ASP A 72 -1.90 6.82 -1.08
N LEU A 73 -3.03 6.31 -0.57
CA LEU A 73 -4.01 7.11 0.17
C LEU A 73 -3.44 7.65 1.49
N GLN A 74 -2.69 6.83 2.22
CA GLN A 74 -1.98 7.27 3.42
C GLN A 74 -0.94 8.35 3.09
N GLU A 75 -0.06 8.12 2.11
CA GLU A 75 0.96 9.10 1.69
C GLU A 75 0.33 10.43 1.26
N LEU A 76 -0.80 10.39 0.55
CA LEU A 76 -1.53 11.60 0.15
C LEU A 76 -2.16 12.33 1.33
N THR A 77 -2.64 11.60 2.33
CA THR A 77 -3.25 12.16 3.55
C THR A 77 -2.20 12.89 4.37
N GLU A 78 -1.07 12.24 4.65
CA GLU A 78 0.08 12.84 5.35
C GLU A 78 0.58 14.10 4.64
N ARG A 79 0.63 14.06 3.30
CA ARG A 79 1.04 15.23 2.51
C ARG A 79 0.06 16.39 2.60
N ILE A 80 -1.25 16.12 2.67
CA ILE A 80 -2.27 17.16 2.85
C ILE A 80 -2.11 17.79 4.24
N GLU A 81 -1.98 16.98 5.28
CA GLU A 81 -1.81 17.46 6.67
C GLU A 81 -0.57 18.36 6.79
N GLN A 82 0.57 17.96 6.22
CA GLN A 82 1.77 18.80 6.18
C GLN A 82 1.58 20.13 5.44
N LEU A 83 0.74 20.16 4.40
CA LEU A 83 0.45 21.39 3.66
C LEU A 83 -0.51 22.29 4.44
N GLU A 84 -1.51 21.73 5.10
CA GLU A 84 -2.45 22.45 5.94
C GLU A 84 -1.76 23.05 7.17
N GLU A 85 -0.86 22.32 7.84
CA GLU A 85 -0.06 22.85 8.95
C GLU A 85 0.82 24.03 8.54
N ARG A 86 1.44 23.95 7.36
CA ARG A 86 2.24 25.06 6.81
C ARG A 86 1.37 26.27 6.47
N ALA A 87 0.16 26.04 5.95
CA ALA A 87 -0.78 27.10 5.62
C ALA A 87 -1.32 27.78 6.89
N ASP A 88 -1.73 27.01 7.90
CA ASP A 88 -2.22 27.53 9.18
C ASP A 88 -1.13 28.25 9.99
N GLY A 89 0.12 27.77 9.91
CA GLY A 89 1.28 28.45 10.48
C GLY A 89 1.58 29.83 9.89
N ASP A 90 1.11 30.11 8.66
CA ASP A 90 1.33 31.39 7.96
C ASP A 90 0.22 32.43 8.24
N VAL A 91 -0.88 32.04 8.92
CA VAL A 91 -2.01 32.94 9.23
C VAL A 91 -1.81 33.76 10.52
N VAL A 92 -0.73 33.53 11.28
CA VAL A 92 -0.40 34.29 12.51
C VAL A 92 0.85 35.17 12.31
N GLY A 93 0.86 35.98 11.25
CA GLY A 93 1.77 37.12 11.06
C GLY A 93 1.06 38.44 11.36
N PRO A 94 1.69 39.43 12.03
CA PRO A 94 0.98 40.50 12.72
C PRO A 94 0.38 41.49 11.71
N SER A 95 -0.91 41.38 11.42
CA SER A 95 -1.70 42.52 10.94
C SER A 95 -2.00 43.48 12.11
N GLY A 96 -0.92 43.95 12.74
CA GLY A 96 -0.90 45.17 13.53
C GLY A 96 -0.68 46.34 12.59
N VAL A 97 -1.75 47.10 12.37
CA VAL A 97 -1.82 48.52 11.97
C VAL A 97 -0.54 49.13 11.38
N SER A 98 -0.61 49.57 10.12
CA SER A 98 0.16 50.75 9.70
C SER A 98 -0.65 51.61 8.72
N SER A 99 -0.96 52.81 9.23
CA SER A 99 -1.35 54.10 8.63
C SER A 99 -2.32 54.17 7.45
#